data_AF-A0A2V1KCK9-F1
#
_entry.id   AF-A0A2V1KCK9-F1
#
_cell.length_a   1.000
_cell.length_b   1.000
_cell.length_c   1.000
_cell.angle_alpha   90.00
_cell.angle_beta   90.00
_cell.angle_gamma   90.00
#
_symmetry.space_group_name_H-M   'P 1'
#
loop_
_entity.id
_entity.type
_entity.pdbx_description
1 polymer ?
#
loop_
_entity_poly.entity_id
_entity_poly.type
_entity_poly.pdbx_seq_one_letter_code
_entity_poly.pdbx_strand_id
1 'polypeptide(L)'
;MVIYDFVASEKFGFARVPIFGVMDKTGKVIFDSRGETEVETTTYYDEQTKKEYPKSSTYVFHDDDATVKFNVTWTDIIEVRDMYGATADQVHYGMAGEQQRKAYDAMGIKPAYMRYYANGTLTMTNSEGTVEESGDMIYEFNYPGVPDPRAHLG
;
A
#
# COMPACT_ATOMS: atom_id res chain seq x y z
N MET A 1 -0.75 -14.77 4.16
CA MET A 1 -1.28 -13.87 3.11
C MET A 1 -0.28 -12.77 2.88
N VAL A 2 -0.11 -12.33 1.62
CA VAL A 2 0.74 -11.19 1.26
C VAL A 2 -0.02 -10.36 0.22
N ILE A 3 0.01 -9.03 0.39
CA ILE A 3 -0.45 -8.07 -0.61
C ILE A 3 0.66 -7.08 -0.92
N TYR A 4 0.88 -6.82 -2.19
CA TYR A 4 1.73 -5.74 -2.68
C TYR A 4 0.94 -4.92 -3.67
N ASP A 5 0.74 -3.64 -3.37
CA ASP A 5 0.01 -2.73 -4.24
C ASP A 5 0.87 -1.51 -4.53
N PHE A 6 1.07 -1.21 -5.81
CA PHE A 6 1.85 -0.06 -6.23
C PHE A 6 1.19 0.66 -7.41
N VAL A 7 1.29 1.98 -7.38
CA VAL A 7 0.94 2.87 -8.49
C VAL A 7 2.23 3.21 -9.23
N ALA A 8 2.28 2.91 -10.52
CA ALA A 8 3.43 3.16 -11.37
C ALA A 8 3.62 4.67 -11.62
N SER A 9 4.78 5.05 -12.18
CA SER A 9 5.03 6.44 -12.57
C SER A 9 4.23 6.85 -13.82
N GLU A 10 4.23 8.14 -14.13
CA GLU A 10 3.57 8.71 -15.31
C GLU A 10 3.99 8.02 -16.63
N LYS A 11 5.24 7.56 -16.73
CA LYS A 11 5.74 6.82 -17.91
C LYS A 11 4.90 5.58 -18.23
N PHE A 12 4.27 4.99 -17.22
CA PHE A 12 3.40 3.83 -17.33
C PHE A 12 1.92 4.20 -17.13
N GLY A 13 1.58 5.48 -17.27
CA GLY A 13 0.21 5.98 -17.16
C GLY A 13 -0.39 5.86 -15.77
N PHE A 14 0.43 5.85 -14.71
CA PHE A 14 -0.03 5.64 -13.33
C PHE A 14 -0.79 4.33 -13.12
N ALA A 15 -0.46 3.28 -13.88
CA ALA A 15 -1.07 1.97 -13.71
C ALA A 15 -0.92 1.46 -12.27
N ARG A 16 -2.03 1.06 -11.65
CA ARG A 16 -2.05 0.38 -10.36
C ARG A 16 -1.92 -1.12 -10.57
N VAL A 17 -1.05 -1.77 -9.81
CA VAL A 17 -0.77 -3.21 -9.94
C VAL A 17 -0.81 -3.86 -8.56
N PRO A 18 -1.99 -4.29 -8.11
CA PRO A 18 -2.12 -5.10 -6.90
C PRO A 18 -1.72 -6.55 -7.21
N ILE A 19 -0.86 -7.11 -6.37
CA ILE A 19 -0.41 -8.50 -6.39
C ILE A 19 -0.80 -9.12 -5.06
N PHE A 20 -1.52 -10.24 -5.10
CA PHE A 20 -2.08 -10.86 -3.92
C PHE A 20 -1.91 -12.38 -3.93
N GLY A 21 -1.43 -12.90 -2.80
CA GLY A 21 -1.21 -14.33 -2.61
C GLY A 21 -1.72 -14.81 -1.25
N VAL A 22 -2.41 -15.95 -1.27
CA VAL A 22 -2.83 -16.67 -0.06
C VAL A 22 -2.09 -18.00 -0.01
N MET A 23 -1.51 -18.28 1.14
CA MET A 23 -0.86 -19.57 1.43
C MET A 23 -1.57 -20.21 2.61
N ASP A 24 -1.68 -21.54 2.58
CA ASP A 24 -2.14 -22.31 3.72
C ASP A 24 -1.06 -22.40 4.82
N LYS A 25 -1.40 -23.05 5.93
CA LYS A 25 -0.50 -23.26 7.08
C LYS A 25 0.78 -24.05 6.76
N THR A 26 0.83 -24.74 5.64
CA THR A 26 2.01 -25.50 5.17
C THR A 26 2.92 -24.66 4.28
N GLY A 27 2.49 -23.44 3.92
CA GLY A 27 3.17 -22.58 2.96
C GLY A 27 2.81 -22.87 1.51
N LYS A 28 1.84 -23.74 1.25
CA LYS A 28 1.34 -23.99 -0.11
C LYS A 28 0.47 -22.83 -0.55
N VAL A 29 0.73 -22.28 -1.74
CA VAL A 29 -0.13 -21.26 -2.36
C VAL A 29 -1.49 -21.88 -2.69
N ILE A 30 -2.56 -21.27 -2.17
CA ILE A 30 -3.95 -21.65 -2.40
C ILE A 30 -4.72 -20.62 -3.23
N PHE A 31 -4.17 -19.41 -3.39
CA PHE A 31 -4.66 -18.38 -4.30
C PHE A 31 -3.51 -17.47 -4.74
N ASP A 32 -3.53 -17.04 -6.00
CA ASP A 32 -2.54 -16.16 -6.63
C ASP A 32 -3.26 -15.29 -7.66
N SER A 33 -3.24 -13.97 -7.48
CA SER A 33 -3.99 -13.04 -8.32
C SER A 33 -3.45 -13.00 -9.76
N ARG A 34 -4.29 -13.34 -10.74
CA ARG A 34 -3.94 -13.29 -12.17
C ARG A 34 -4.90 -12.47 -13.02
N GLY A 35 -6.14 -12.31 -12.55
CA GLY A 35 -7.19 -11.59 -13.23
C GLY A 35 -7.25 -10.11 -12.87
N GLU A 36 -8.34 -9.49 -13.30
CA GLU A 36 -8.65 -8.11 -12.95
C GLU A 36 -8.85 -7.97 -11.44
N THR A 37 -8.46 -6.81 -10.92
CA THR A 37 -8.63 -6.46 -9.52
C THR A 37 -9.37 -5.14 -9.42
N GLU A 38 -10.43 -5.14 -8.63
CA GLU A 38 -11.11 -3.92 -8.21
C GLU A 38 -10.53 -3.48 -6.88
N VAL A 39 -10.26 -2.18 -6.74
CA VAL A 39 -9.76 -1.62 -5.50
C VAL A 39 -10.44 -0.31 -5.16
N GLU A 40 -10.99 -0.24 -3.95
CA GLU A 40 -11.51 0.98 -3.37
C GLU A 40 -10.65 1.35 -2.16
N THR A 41 -10.19 2.59 -2.08
CA THR A 41 -9.32 3.06 -1.00
C THR A 41 -9.82 4.38 -0.45
N THR A 42 -9.87 4.48 0.88
CA THR A 42 -9.98 5.78 1.56
C THR A 42 -8.60 6.23 1.99
N THR A 43 -8.33 7.53 1.94
CA THR A 43 -7.00 8.08 2.24
C THR A 43 -6.96 8.80 3.59
N TYR A 44 -5.74 8.93 4.11
CA TYR A 44 -5.35 9.79 5.22
C TYR A 44 -4.26 10.72 4.73
N TYR A 45 -4.45 12.03 4.91
CA TYR A 45 -3.42 13.02 4.63
C TYR A 45 -2.49 13.18 5.84
N ASP A 46 -1.21 12.94 5.62
CA ASP A 46 -0.17 13.11 6.64
C ASP A 46 0.48 14.48 6.52
N GLU A 47 0.39 15.27 7.58
CA GLU A 47 0.96 16.62 7.63
C GLU A 47 2.50 16.62 7.65
N GLN A 48 3.14 15.54 8.10
CA GLN A 48 4.59 15.49 8.16
C GLN A 48 5.19 15.39 6.75
N THR A 49 4.73 14.41 5.97
CA THR A 49 5.24 14.13 4.63
C THR A 49 4.51 14.90 3.52
N LYS A 50 3.37 15.53 3.85
CA LYS A 50 2.46 16.24 2.91
C LYS A 50 1.94 15.32 1.81
N LYS A 51 1.57 14.09 2.18
CA LYS A 51 1.15 13.03 1.26
C LYS A 51 -0.12 12.34 1.75
N GLU A 52 -0.84 11.76 0.82
CA GLU A 52 -1.97 10.87 1.10
C GLU A 52 -1.51 9.41 1.17
N TYR A 53 -2.03 8.69 2.14
CA TYR A 53 -1.77 7.28 2.37
C TYR A 53 -3.08 6.50 2.50
N PRO A 54 -3.12 5.21 2.10
CA PRO A 54 -4.32 4.40 2.27
C PRO A 54 -4.66 4.24 3.76
N LYS A 55 -5.87 4.64 4.16
CA LYS A 55 -6.47 4.44 5.50
C LYS A 55 -7.18 3.10 5.60
N SER A 56 -8.02 2.83 4.61
CA SER A 56 -8.72 1.57 4.42
C SER A 56 -8.67 1.20 2.95
N SER A 57 -8.61 -0.08 2.63
CA SER A 57 -8.70 -0.55 1.26
C SER A 57 -9.49 -1.84 1.17
N THR A 58 -10.36 -1.91 0.17
CA THR A 58 -11.10 -3.11 -0.21
C THR A 58 -10.61 -3.55 -1.57
N TYR A 59 -10.06 -4.75 -1.63
CA TYR A 59 -9.62 -5.40 -2.87
C TYR A 59 -10.60 -6.51 -3.20
N VAL A 60 -10.98 -6.63 -4.47
CA VAL A 60 -11.71 -7.78 -5.02
C VAL A 60 -10.91 -8.34 -6.18
N PHE A 61 -10.41 -9.56 -6.00
CA PHE A 61 -9.69 -10.30 -7.01
C PHE A 61 -10.63 -11.34 -7.63
N HIS A 62 -10.70 -11.35 -8.95
CA HIS A 62 -11.45 -12.34 -9.71
C HIS A 62 -10.47 -13.30 -10.39
N ASP A 63 -10.68 -14.59 -10.19
CA ASP A 63 -10.03 -15.67 -10.94
C ASP A 63 -11.11 -16.67 -11.41
N ASP A 64 -10.78 -17.55 -12.35
CA ASP A 64 -11.75 -18.43 -13.02
C ASP A 64 -12.56 -19.28 -12.02
N ASP A 65 -11.92 -19.73 -10.94
CA ASP A 65 -12.49 -20.67 -9.96
C ASP A 65 -12.79 -20.06 -8.59
N ALA A 66 -12.42 -18.78 -8.36
CA ALA A 66 -12.56 -18.15 -7.05
C ALA A 66 -12.68 -16.62 -7.11
N THR A 67 -13.49 -16.07 -6.20
CA THR A 67 -13.49 -14.64 -5.87
C THR A 67 -12.85 -14.46 -4.51
N VAL A 68 -11.90 -13.53 -4.41
CA VAL A 68 -11.23 -13.20 -3.15
C VAL A 68 -11.42 -11.73 -2.83
N LYS A 69 -12.07 -11.47 -1.71
CA LYS A 69 -12.20 -10.12 -1.14
C LYS A 69 -11.22 -9.96 0.01
N PHE A 70 -10.42 -8.91 -0.03
CA PHE A 70 -9.54 -8.55 1.07
C PHE A 70 -9.82 -7.12 1.53
N ASN A 71 -10.16 -6.95 2.81
CA ASN A 71 -10.33 -5.65 3.42
C ASN A 71 -9.19 -5.42 4.40
N VAL A 72 -8.58 -4.25 4.36
CA VAL A 72 -7.54 -3.85 5.32
C VAL A 72 -7.84 -2.46 5.82
N THR A 73 -7.80 -2.26 7.13
CA THR A 73 -7.90 -0.94 7.76
C THR A 73 -6.85 -0.82 8.84
N TRP A 74 -6.03 0.22 8.79
CA TRP A 74 -5.06 0.44 9.86
C TRP A 74 -5.64 1.22 11.04
N THR A 75 -5.23 0.85 12.24
CA THR A 75 -5.69 1.46 13.50
C THR A 75 -4.66 2.45 14.02
N ASP A 76 -3.38 2.09 13.97
CA ASP A 76 -2.29 2.85 14.58
C ASP A 76 -1.10 3.01 13.63
N ILE A 77 -0.49 4.19 13.65
CA ILE A 77 0.77 4.45 12.97
C ILE A 77 1.90 3.92 13.87
N ILE A 78 2.67 2.97 13.35
CA ILE A 78 3.85 2.42 14.03
C ILE A 78 5.07 3.29 13.72
N GLU A 79 5.20 3.74 12.47
CA GLU A 79 6.38 4.46 12.01
C GLU A 79 6.05 5.41 10.84
N VAL A 80 6.68 6.58 10.86
CA VAL A 80 6.75 7.51 9.73
C VAL A 80 8.21 7.84 9.47
N ARG A 81 8.67 7.63 8.23
CA ARG A 81 10.01 8.01 7.77
C ARG A 81 9.87 9.02 6.64
N ASP A 82 10.10 10.29 6.96
CA ASP A 82 10.24 11.33 5.96
C ASP A 82 11.69 11.38 5.44
N MET A 83 11.98 10.50 4.47
CA MET A 83 13.31 10.38 3.90
C MET A 83 13.70 11.59 3.04
N TYR A 84 12.74 12.40 2.61
CA TYR A 84 12.97 13.63 1.85
C TYR A 84 13.03 14.88 2.74
N GLY A 85 12.33 14.88 3.87
CA GLY A 85 12.27 15.99 4.82
C GLY A 85 13.65 16.48 5.24
N ALA A 86 13.76 17.78 5.47
CA ALA A 86 15.02 18.39 5.86
C ALA A 86 15.38 18.00 7.30
N THR A 87 16.62 17.57 7.54
CA THR A 87 17.12 17.30 8.91
C THR A 87 17.14 18.53 9.82
N ALA A 88 17.04 19.73 9.23
CA ALA A 88 16.98 20.99 9.96
C ALA A 88 15.55 21.34 10.44
N ASP A 89 14.53 20.64 9.95
CA ASP A 89 13.16 20.80 10.42
C ASP A 89 13.04 20.16 11.81
N GLN A 90 12.91 20.98 12.85
CA GLN A 90 12.79 20.50 14.22
C GLN A 90 11.38 20.01 14.57
N VAL A 91 10.41 20.23 13.68
CA VAL A 91 9.00 19.84 13.89
C VAL A 91 8.73 18.48 13.28
N HIS A 92 9.38 18.18 12.15
CA HIS A 92 9.19 16.98 11.36
C HIS A 92 10.55 16.33 11.20
N TYR A 93 10.78 15.17 11.83
CA TYR A 93 12.06 14.43 11.85
C TYR A 93 12.50 13.98 10.44
N GLY A 94 12.83 14.94 9.58
CA GLY A 94 13.29 14.73 8.23
C GLY A 94 14.69 14.12 8.23
N MET A 95 14.96 13.26 7.26
CA MET A 95 16.19 12.46 7.24
C MET A 95 17.23 12.93 6.23
N ALA A 96 16.91 13.89 5.35
CA ALA A 96 17.79 14.30 4.26
C ALA A 96 18.44 15.67 4.48
N GLY A 97 19.77 15.72 4.31
CA GLY A 97 20.52 16.95 4.15
C GLY A 97 20.32 17.57 2.76
N GLU A 98 20.81 18.80 2.57
CA GLU A 98 20.60 19.56 1.32
C GLU A 98 21.07 18.81 0.06
N GLN A 99 22.26 18.20 0.11
CA GLN A 99 22.81 17.47 -1.04
C GLN A 99 21.96 16.25 -1.43
N GLN A 100 21.44 15.52 -0.44
CA GLN A 100 20.60 14.35 -0.66
C GLN A 100 19.24 14.76 -1.25
N ARG A 101 18.66 15.86 -0.77
CA ARG A 101 17.42 16.41 -1.34
C ARG A 101 17.58 16.83 -2.79
N LYS A 102 18.68 17.51 -3.14
CA LYS A 102 18.99 17.85 -4.54
C LYS A 102 19.10 16.60 -5.43
N ALA A 103 19.65 15.50 -4.91
CA ALA A 103 19.71 14.24 -5.64
C ALA A 103 18.31 13.65 -5.86
N TYR A 104 17.44 13.69 -4.85
CA TYR A 104 16.04 13.27 -4.99
C TYR A 104 15.25 14.15 -5.98
N ASP A 105 15.45 15.47 -5.94
CA ASP A 105 14.83 16.41 -6.88
C ASP A 105 15.26 16.11 -8.33
N ALA A 106 16.55 15.83 -8.55
CA ALA A 106 17.06 15.45 -9.87
C ALA A 106 16.50 14.12 -10.39
N MET A 107 16.07 13.23 -9.49
CA MET A 107 15.38 11.97 -9.81
C MET A 107 13.85 12.13 -9.91
N GLY A 108 13.30 13.30 -9.55
CA GLY A 108 11.85 13.53 -9.51
C GLY A 108 11.12 12.74 -8.42
N ILE A 109 11.78 12.46 -7.29
CA ILE A 109 11.20 11.68 -6.18
C ILE A 109 11.21 12.49 -4.87
N LYS A 110 10.29 12.14 -3.96
CA LYS A 110 10.23 12.64 -2.59
C LYS A 110 9.99 11.47 -1.65
N PRO A 111 11.00 10.63 -1.38
CA PRO A 111 10.77 9.37 -0.70
C PRO A 111 10.22 9.56 0.72
N ALA A 112 9.16 8.83 1.02
CA ALA A 112 8.58 8.70 2.35
C ALA A 112 8.11 7.26 2.56
N TYR A 113 8.02 6.85 3.81
CA TYR A 113 7.56 5.51 4.17
C TYR A 113 6.72 5.56 5.44
N MET A 114 5.66 4.78 5.49
CA MET A 114 4.85 4.61 6.69
C MET A 114 4.61 3.12 6.98
N ARG A 115 4.56 2.80 8.27
CA ARG A 115 4.18 1.49 8.79
C ARG A 115 3.01 1.63 9.74
N TYR A 116 2.06 0.71 9.65
CA TYR A 116 0.85 0.72 10.45
C TYR A 116 0.59 -0.65 11.09
N TYR A 117 -0.08 -0.62 12.24
CA TYR A 117 -0.82 -1.76 12.76
C TYR A 117 -2.21 -1.77 12.11
N ALA A 118 -2.62 -2.91 11.57
CA ALA A 118 -3.86 -3.02 10.83
C ALA A 118 -4.61 -4.30 11.14
N ASN A 119 -5.92 -4.25 10.89
CA ASN A 119 -6.76 -5.43 10.85
C ASN A 119 -7.10 -5.75 9.40
N GLY A 120 -6.89 -7.00 9.01
CA GLY A 120 -7.21 -7.54 7.69
C GLY A 120 -8.28 -8.61 7.78
N THR A 121 -9.23 -8.58 6.85
CA THR A 121 -10.27 -9.61 6.68
C THR A 121 -10.22 -10.14 5.25
N LEU A 122 -9.97 -11.44 5.12
CA LEU A 122 -9.97 -12.20 3.89
C LEU A 122 -11.25 -13.01 3.78
N THR A 123 -12.01 -12.82 2.71
CA THR A 123 -13.14 -13.67 2.34
C THR A 123 -12.82 -14.32 0.99
N MET A 124 -12.79 -15.65 0.93
CA MET A 124 -12.58 -16.41 -0.31
C MET A 124 -13.82 -17.26 -0.59
N THR A 125 -14.38 -17.12 -1.78
CA THR A 125 -15.52 -17.89 -2.24
C THR A 125 -15.11 -18.70 -3.48
N ASN A 126 -15.34 -20.01 -3.45
CA ASN A 126 -15.07 -20.94 -4.54
C ASN A 126 -16.14 -22.06 -4.59
N SER A 127 -15.94 -23.09 -5.41
CA SER A 127 -16.87 -24.22 -5.54
C SER A 127 -17.06 -25.05 -4.25
N GLU A 128 -16.10 -24.99 -3.32
CA GLU A 128 -16.15 -25.71 -2.04
C GLU A 128 -16.90 -24.92 -0.95
N GLY A 129 -17.11 -23.61 -1.17
CA GLY A 129 -17.87 -22.75 -0.28
C GLY A 129 -17.22 -21.39 -0.08
N THR A 130 -17.52 -20.77 1.06
CA THR A 130 -16.93 -19.50 1.48
C THR A 130 -16.15 -19.68 2.77
N VAL A 131 -14.93 -19.17 2.80
CA VAL A 131 -14.08 -19.09 3.98
C VAL A 131 -13.84 -17.62 4.29
N GLU A 132 -13.94 -17.26 5.57
CA GLU A 132 -13.62 -15.93 6.06
C GLU A 132 -12.63 -16.04 7.22
N GLU A 133 -11.55 -15.27 7.13
CA GLU A 133 -10.49 -15.23 8.13
C GLU A 133 -10.13 -13.77 8.40
N SER A 134 -9.93 -13.41 9.67
CA SER A 134 -9.52 -12.07 10.07
C SER A 134 -8.36 -12.12 11.04
N GLY A 135 -7.51 -11.10 11.01
CA GLY A 135 -6.38 -11.03 11.92
C GLY A 135 -5.64 -9.71 11.84
N ASP A 136 -4.77 -9.53 12.83
CA ASP A 136 -3.89 -8.38 12.90
C ASP A 136 -2.68 -8.56 11.99
N MET A 137 -2.23 -7.46 11.41
CA MET A 137 -1.11 -7.44 10.49
C MET A 137 -0.34 -6.13 10.55
N ILE A 138 0.89 -6.18 10.04
CA ILE A 138 1.64 -4.98 9.70
C ILE A 138 1.28 -4.61 8.27
N TYR A 139 0.94 -3.34 8.07
CA TYR A 139 0.73 -2.76 6.75
C TYR A 139 1.80 -1.71 6.48
N GLU A 140 2.46 -1.81 5.34
CA GLU A 140 3.62 -1.00 5.00
C GLU A 140 3.35 -0.26 3.68
N PHE A 141 3.66 1.04 3.64
CA PHE A 141 3.46 1.84 2.44
C PHE A 141 4.73 2.64 2.12
N ASN A 142 5.36 2.30 1.00
CA ASN A 142 6.49 3.04 0.45
C ASN A 142 5.97 4.03 -0.59
N TYR A 143 6.18 5.32 -0.34
CA TYR A 143 5.77 6.39 -1.24
C TYR A 143 7.01 7.14 -1.77
N PRO A 144 7.67 6.64 -2.83
CA PRO A 144 8.83 7.28 -3.42
C PRO A 144 8.47 8.54 -4.23
N GLY A 145 7.32 8.55 -4.91
CA GLY A 145 6.94 9.60 -5.86
C GLY A 145 6.58 10.96 -5.23
N VAL A 146 6.49 11.97 -6.08
CA VAL A 146 5.87 13.27 -5.75
C VAL A 146 4.35 13.13 -5.84
N PRO A 147 3.55 13.74 -4.95
CA PRO A 147 2.10 13.77 -5.10
C PRO A 147 1.67 14.30 -6.46
N ASP A 148 0.81 13.54 -7.15
CA ASP A 148 0.22 13.92 -8.43
C ASP A 148 -1.27 13.56 -8.39
N PRO A 149 -2.19 14.50 -8.66
CA PRO A 149 -3.63 14.24 -8.58
C PRO A 149 -4.12 13.22 -9.62
N ARG A 150 -3.32 12.88 -10.64
CA ARG A 150 -3.61 11.83 -11.63
C ARG A 150 -3.22 10.43 -11.14
N ALA A 151 -2.37 10.34 -10.12
CA ALA A 151 -1.97 9.10 -9.50
C ALA A 151 -2.98 8.75 -8.40
N HIS A 152 -4.07 8.08 -8.78
CA HIS A 152 -5.12 7.70 -7.84
C HIS A 152 -4.73 6.46 -7.03
N LEU A 153 -5.01 6.49 -5.73
CA LEU A 153 -4.85 5.34 -4.84
C LEU A 153 -6.11 4.47 -4.78
N GLY A 154 -7.12 4.72 -5.61
CA GLY A 154 -8.45 4.10 -5.60
C GLY A 154 -9.51 5.12 -5.95
#